data_AF-A0AAU3F0U1-F1
#
_entry.id   AF-A0AAU3F0U1-F1
#
_cell.length_a   1.000
_cell.length_b   1.000
_cell.length_c   1.000
_cell.angle_alpha   90.00
_cell.angle_beta   90.00
_cell.angle_gamma   90.00
#
_symmetry.space_group_name_H-M   'P 1'
#
loop_
_entity.id
_entity.type
_entity.pdbx_description
1 polymer ?
#
loop_
_entity_poly.entity_id
_entity_poly.type
_entity_poly.pdbx_seq_one_letter_code
_entity_poly.pdbx_strand_id
1 'polypeptide(L)'
;MFRTRTALGLAACAAVAAGLLTATPASAARLPCNLAGSGNTAYANCYSGSSYTWRLVVDCDDVSNPKWPVRVTTQYGAWHTGDGSDSISCAGTLRATGRLEARG
;
A
#
# COMPACT_ATOMS: atom_id res chain seq x y z
N MET A 1 37.89 57.02 13.01
CA MET A 1 36.55 57.46 13.47
C MET A 1 35.57 57.00 12.40
N PHE A 2 34.57 56.15 12.60
CA PHE A 2 33.63 56.00 13.72
C PHE A 2 33.40 54.52 14.10
N ARG A 3 33.15 54.31 15.40
CA ARG A 3 32.64 53.09 16.08
C ARG A 3 31.14 53.27 16.31
N THR A 4 30.31 52.26 16.01
CA THR A 4 28.98 52.04 16.61
C THR A 4 28.50 50.63 16.21
N ARG A 5 28.61 49.59 17.06
CA ARG A 5 27.74 49.14 18.17
C ARG A 5 26.36 48.62 17.74
N THR A 6 26.29 47.28 17.69
CA THR A 6 25.27 46.37 18.27
C THR A 6 23.78 46.75 18.20
N ALA A 7 23.00 45.89 17.55
CA ALA A 7 21.65 45.56 18.00
C ALA A 7 21.44 44.04 17.91
N LEU A 8 21.09 43.45 19.05
CA LEU A 8 20.60 42.08 19.17
C LEU A 8 19.33 41.93 18.32
N GLY A 9 19.32 40.92 17.45
CA GLY A 9 18.10 40.37 16.87
C GLY A 9 17.90 38.96 17.38
N LEU A 10 17.23 38.81 18.52
CA LEU A 10 16.57 37.56 18.88
C LEU A 10 15.50 37.29 17.81
N ALA A 11 15.68 36.24 17.02
CA ALA A 11 14.57 35.59 16.33
C ALA A 11 14.55 34.14 16.80
N ALA A 12 13.64 33.91 17.75
CA ALA A 12 13.27 32.61 18.27
C ALA A 12 12.49 31.82 17.22
N CYS A 13 12.54 30.49 17.39
CA CYS A 13 11.64 29.48 16.84
C CYS A 13 11.73 29.27 15.31
N ALA A 14 11.76 28.06 14.78
CA ALA A 14 11.29 26.80 15.34
C ALA A 14 12.20 25.68 14.86
N ALA A 15 12.55 24.77 15.77
CA ALA A 15 12.85 23.42 15.40
C ALA A 15 11.61 22.90 14.65
N VAL A 16 11.68 22.83 13.32
CA VAL A 16 10.77 21.96 12.58
C VAL A 16 11.26 20.57 12.91
N ALA A 17 10.72 20.06 14.01
CA ALA A 17 10.73 18.67 14.36
C ALA A 17 10.50 17.89 13.07
N ALA A 18 11.39 16.92 12.83
CA ALA A 18 11.17 15.86 11.86
C ALA A 18 9.73 15.42 12.02
N GLY A 19 8.88 15.93 11.13
CA GLY A 19 7.52 15.47 10.99
C GLY A 19 7.74 14.04 10.58
N LEU A 20 7.57 13.14 11.55
CA LEU A 20 7.36 11.73 11.31
C LEU A 20 6.53 11.70 10.05
N LEU A 21 7.10 11.13 8.99
CA LEU A 21 6.30 10.47 7.99
C LEU A 21 5.52 9.46 8.83
N THR A 22 4.37 9.90 9.33
CA THR A 22 3.25 9.04 9.58
C THR A 22 3.02 8.49 8.19
N ALA A 23 3.76 7.41 7.87
CA ALA A 23 3.37 6.44 6.89
C ALA A 23 1.97 6.16 7.34
N THR A 24 1.04 6.86 6.68
CA THR A 24 -0.37 6.69 6.91
C THR A 24 -0.45 5.20 6.74
N PRO A 25 -0.84 4.42 7.79
CA PRO A 25 -1.14 3.03 7.52
C PRO A 25 -2.06 3.16 6.31
N ALA A 26 -1.76 2.43 5.25
CA ALA A 26 -2.70 2.28 4.16
C ALA A 26 -3.93 1.59 4.78
N SER A 27 -4.68 2.31 5.61
CA SER A 27 -6.12 2.30 5.67
C SER A 27 -6.44 2.21 4.22
N ALA A 28 -6.76 0.98 3.80
CA ALA A 28 -7.09 0.65 2.44
C ALA A 28 -8.01 1.79 2.03
N ALA A 29 -7.47 2.77 1.30
CA ALA A 29 -8.30 3.73 0.62
C ALA A 29 -9.26 2.79 -0.07
N ARG A 30 -10.56 2.94 0.19
CA ARG A 30 -11.59 2.15 -0.48
C ARG A 30 -11.49 2.56 -1.94
N LEU A 31 -10.44 2.05 -2.58
CA LEU A 31 -10.21 2.06 -3.97
C LEU A 31 -11.52 1.49 -4.52
N PRO A 32 -12.10 2.11 -5.55
CA PRO A 32 -13.33 1.65 -6.16
C PRO A 32 -13.08 0.34 -6.93
N CYS A 33 -12.64 -0.68 -6.21
CA CYS A 33 -12.18 -1.94 -6.73
C CYS A 33 -12.93 -3.08 -6.06
N ASN A 34 -13.36 -4.01 -6.90
CA ASN A 34 -13.88 -5.29 -6.47
C ASN A 34 -12.73 -6.27 -6.37
N LEU A 35 -12.51 -6.79 -5.16
CA LEU A 35 -11.62 -7.91 -4.88
C LEU A 35 -12.46 -9.19 -4.83
N ALA A 36 -12.09 -10.18 -5.63
CA ALA A 36 -12.69 -11.50 -5.63
C ALA A 36 -11.60 -12.58 -5.63
N GLY A 37 -11.96 -13.81 -5.27
CA GLY A 37 -11.04 -14.93 -5.34
C GLY A 37 -11.77 -16.26 -5.23
N SER A 38 -11.23 -17.28 -5.89
CA SER A 38 -11.73 -18.64 -5.86
C SER A 38 -10.57 -19.62 -5.87
N GLY A 39 -10.54 -20.53 -4.89
CA GLY A 39 -9.51 -21.55 -4.75
C GLY A 39 -8.10 -20.97 -4.74
N ASN A 40 -7.36 -21.23 -5.81
CA ASN A 40 -5.97 -20.81 -5.99
C ASN A 40 -5.81 -19.49 -6.77
N THR A 41 -6.88 -18.77 -7.11
CA THR A 41 -6.79 -17.55 -7.91
C THR A 41 -7.49 -16.39 -7.22
N ALA A 42 -6.85 -15.23 -7.20
CA ALA A 42 -7.45 -13.97 -6.77
C ALA A 42 -7.44 -12.96 -7.92
N TYR A 43 -8.44 -12.09 -7.89
CA TYR A 43 -8.75 -11.11 -8.93
C TYR A 43 -9.09 -9.77 -8.30
N ALA A 44 -8.64 -8.69 -8.92
CA ALA A 44 -9.08 -7.35 -8.61
C ALA A 44 -9.54 -6.64 -9.87
N ASN A 45 -10.60 -5.84 -9.75
CA ASN A 45 -10.99 -4.91 -10.80
C ASN A 45 -11.40 -3.58 -10.22
N CYS A 46 -10.72 -2.53 -10.66
CA CYS A 46 -10.90 -1.15 -10.26
C CYS A 46 -11.63 -0.39 -11.36
N TYR A 47 -12.67 0.34 -10.96
CA TYR A 47 -13.54 1.10 -11.86
C TYR A 47 -13.80 2.51 -11.31
N SER A 48 -14.54 3.32 -12.07
CA SER A 48 -15.07 4.61 -11.62
C SER A 48 -14.02 5.71 -11.48
N GLY A 49 -13.00 5.71 -12.33
CA GLY A 49 -12.04 6.81 -12.42
C GLY A 49 -11.16 6.91 -11.19
N SER A 50 -10.69 5.76 -10.68
CA SER A 50 -9.65 5.76 -9.65
C SER A 50 -8.49 6.65 -10.13
N SER A 51 -8.00 7.57 -9.31
CA SER A 51 -6.76 8.32 -9.60
C SER A 51 -5.53 7.66 -8.98
N TYR A 52 -5.75 6.59 -8.21
CA TYR A 52 -4.72 5.89 -7.49
C TYR A 52 -3.94 4.95 -8.41
N THR A 53 -2.64 4.81 -8.12
CA THR A 53 -1.85 3.71 -8.68
C THR A 53 -1.96 2.52 -7.72
N TRP A 54 -2.42 1.38 -8.20
CA TRP A 54 -2.72 0.21 -7.39
C TRP A 54 -2.09 -1.07 -7.96
N ARG A 55 -1.90 -2.09 -7.13
CA ARG A 55 -1.55 -3.43 -7.58
C ARG A 55 -2.29 -4.49 -6.78
N LEU A 56 -2.59 -5.62 -7.42
CA LEU A 56 -3.07 -6.80 -6.73
C LEU A 56 -1.88 -7.50 -6.03
N VAL A 57 -2.04 -7.81 -4.75
CA VAL A 57 -1.10 -8.63 -3.99
C VAL A 57 -1.83 -9.87 -3.52
N VAL A 58 -1.26 -11.03 -3.79
CA VAL A 58 -1.87 -12.32 -3.48
C VAL A 58 -0.96 -13.11 -2.56
N ASP A 59 -1.46 -13.37 -1.37
CA ASP A 59 -0.83 -14.29 -0.44
C ASP A 59 -1.29 -15.72 -0.78
N CYS A 60 -0.32 -16.59 -1.03
CA CYS A 60 -0.54 -18.00 -1.34
C CYS A 60 -0.30 -18.81 -0.07
N ASP A 61 -1.39 -19.26 0.53
CA ASP A 61 -1.39 -19.94 1.81
C ASP A 61 -1.59 -21.45 1.62
N ASP A 62 -0.77 -22.27 2.26
CA ASP A 62 -1.03 -23.70 2.42
C ASP A 62 -2.09 -23.87 3.50
N VAL A 63 -3.26 -24.36 3.08
CA VAL A 63 -4.44 -24.60 3.93
C VAL A 63 -4.67 -26.09 4.20
N SER A 64 -3.68 -26.95 3.94
CA SER A 64 -3.75 -28.38 4.25
C SER A 64 -4.03 -28.62 5.75
N ASN A 65 -3.56 -27.71 6.61
CA ASN A 65 -4.00 -27.63 8.01
C ASN A 65 -4.88 -26.38 8.22
N PRO A 66 -6.21 -26.52 8.29
CA PRO A 66 -7.11 -25.36 8.39
C PRO A 66 -6.98 -24.59 9.72
N LYS A 67 -6.37 -25.19 10.75
CA LYS A 67 -6.13 -24.50 12.03
C LYS A 67 -4.91 -23.57 11.97
N TRP A 68 -3.97 -23.84 11.07
CA TRP A 68 -2.70 -23.13 10.97
C TRP A 68 -2.32 -22.92 9.49
N PRO A 69 -3.04 -22.03 8.77
CA PRO A 69 -2.66 -21.69 7.42
C PRO A 69 -1.27 -21.07 7.40
N VAL A 70 -0.39 -21.59 6.55
CA VAL A 70 0.99 -21.11 6.42
C VAL A 70 1.13 -20.37 5.10
N ARG A 71 1.57 -19.12 5.17
CA ARG A 71 1.90 -18.36 3.96
C ARG A 71 3.17 -18.92 3.33
N VAL A 72 3.05 -19.48 2.14
CA VAL A 72 4.17 -20.06 1.39
C VAL A 72 4.87 -18.99 0.57
N THR A 73 4.10 -18.14 -0.11
CA THR A 73 4.64 -17.04 -0.91
C THR A 73 3.65 -15.89 -1.02
N THR A 74 4.16 -14.70 -1.33
CA THR A 74 3.34 -13.54 -1.71
C THR A 74 3.71 -13.15 -3.13
N GLN A 75 2.72 -13.12 -4.00
CA GLN A 75 2.86 -12.68 -5.37
C GLN A 75 2.37 -11.24 -5.51
N TYR A 76 3.08 -10.48 -6.34
CA TYR A 76 2.79 -9.07 -6.59
C TYR A 76 2.46 -8.89 -8.07
N GLY A 77 1.30 -8.32 -8.33
CA GLY A 77 0.86 -7.95 -9.67
C GLY A 77 1.54 -6.70 -10.18
N ALA A 78 1.18 -6.32 -11.39
CA ALA A 78 1.65 -5.08 -11.98
C ALA A 78 1.03 -3.87 -11.24
N TRP A 79 1.74 -2.74 -11.28
CA TRP A 79 1.14 -1.47 -10.90
C TRP A 79 0.28 -0.95 -12.05
N HIS A 80 -0.98 -0.70 -11.77
CA HIS A 80 -1.98 -0.10 -12.65
C HIS A 80 -2.26 1.32 -12.17
N THR A 81 -2.41 2.27 -13.10
CA THR A 81 -2.85 3.62 -12.76
C THR A 81 -4.28 3.81 -13.23
N GLY A 82 -5.16 4.08 -12.28
CA GLY A 82 -6.59 4.28 -12.49
C GLY A 82 -7.39 3.00 -12.65
N ASP A 83 -8.26 2.93 -13.65
CA ASP A 83 -9.13 1.76 -13.85
C ASP A 83 -8.33 0.59 -14.45
N GLY A 84 -8.71 -0.64 -14.11
CA GLY A 84 -8.03 -1.82 -14.64
C GLY A 84 -8.36 -3.10 -13.88
N SER A 85 -7.86 -4.22 -14.40
CA SER A 85 -8.05 -5.53 -13.78
C SER A 85 -6.74 -6.30 -13.70
N ASP A 86 -6.59 -7.06 -12.63
CA ASP A 86 -5.44 -7.94 -12.42
C ASP A 86 -5.90 -9.28 -11.85
N SER A 87 -5.20 -10.35 -12.18
CA SER A 87 -5.44 -11.69 -11.64
C SER A 87 -4.12 -12.42 -11.42
N ILE A 88 -4.03 -13.11 -10.29
CA ILE A 88 -2.86 -13.90 -9.92
C ILE A 88 -3.32 -15.24 -9.38
N SER A 89 -2.69 -16.30 -9.89
CA SER A 89 -2.91 -17.67 -9.45
C SER A 89 -1.72 -18.18 -8.63
N CYS A 90 -2.01 -18.82 -7.51
CA CYS A 90 -1.08 -19.58 -6.71
C CYS A 90 -0.87 -20.98 -7.30
N ALA A 91 0.32 -21.53 -7.08
CA ALA A 91 0.66 -22.86 -7.56
C ALA A 91 -0.14 -23.95 -6.84
N GLY A 92 -0.56 -24.98 -7.58
CA GLY A 92 -1.16 -26.20 -7.02
C GLY A 92 -2.40 -25.95 -6.17
N THR A 93 -2.41 -26.51 -4.96
CA THR A 93 -3.53 -26.49 -4.01
C THR A 93 -3.46 -25.32 -3.01
N LEU A 94 -2.55 -24.37 -3.21
CA LEU A 94 -2.44 -23.20 -2.34
C LEU A 94 -3.69 -22.31 -2.48
N ARG A 95 -4.20 -21.83 -1.36
CA ARG A 95 -5.31 -20.87 -1.34
C ARG A 95 -4.78 -19.48 -1.65
N ALA A 96 -5.44 -18.78 -2.58
CA ALA A 96 -5.13 -17.39 -2.89
C ALA A 96 -5.96 -16.43 -2.02
N THR A 97 -5.27 -15.56 -1.28
CA THR A 97 -5.87 -14.47 -0.53
C THR A 97 -5.42 -13.14 -1.14
N GLY A 98 -6.32 -12.48 -1.88
CA GLY A 98 -6.03 -11.21 -2.55
C GLY A 98 -6.22 -9.99 -1.64
N ARG A 99 -5.35 -9.00 -1.80
CA ARG A 99 -5.48 -7.65 -1.23
C ARG A 99 -4.97 -6.61 -2.23
N LEU A 100 -5.40 -5.37 -2.06
CA LEU A 100 -4.95 -4.25 -2.89
C LEU A 100 -3.95 -3.39 -2.13
N GLU A 101 -2.87 -3.05 -2.80
CA GLU A 101 -1.95 -2.01 -2.36
C GLU A 101 -2.11 -0.80 -3.29
N ALA A 102 -2.22 0.40 -2.71
CA ALA A 102 -2.26 1.66 -3.43
C ALA A 102 -1.07 2.54 -3.06
N ARG A 103 -0.65 3.38 -4.01
CA ARG A 103 0.25 4.51 -3.81
C ARG A 103 -0.37 5.78 -4.41
N GLY A 104 -0.25 6.88 -3.68
CA GLY A 104 -0.67 8.23 -4.08
C GLY A 104 0.52 9.07 -4.53
#